data_AF-K1UDI3-F1
#
_entry.id   AF-K1UDI3-F1
#
_cell.length_a   1.000
_cell.length_b   1.000
_cell.length_c   1.000
_cell.angle_alpha   90.00
_cell.angle_beta   90.00
_cell.angle_gamma   90.00
#
_symmetry.space_group_name_H-M   'P 1'
#
loop_
_entity.id
_entity.type
_entity.pdbx_description
1 polymer ?
#
loop_
_entity_poly.entity_id
_entity_poly.type
_entity_poly.pdbx_seq_one_letter_code
_entity_poly.pdbx_strand_id
1 'polypeptide(L)'
;KEEKWSEIEEYLAEMESDMDGVPFDDFSFMKEELCEKKEEEYSFDTHRKLLKDYTKKVEQGKQLLLEEKAVQERYSTFLQDLDQYQDERNKAERELLQYENQLHEIRQELIEQIYKWNQQNEELHPEAEVLQEMARQIENYQSDSDYWAIRNLSKKAYDQKNEALSAEKTQRSWQLSELKKEYDAISTELRQWQNQKEPEPERDAAVLENRKRLDERNIPYLPFYKMVDFDQKLGKEKVARLEEALLHMGILDALIIAPQYREQVLQSEEGCCDRYLFTDAEYVRNNLMDWLDIDNPDHDMFLYQNVSGVLSAITSGRSDQASTWIDEDGNYKIGVLEGTV
;
A
#
# COMPACT_ATOMS: atom_id res chain seq x y z
N LYS A 1 14.99 -18.81 131.25
CA LYS A 1 14.98 -20.07 130.45
C LYS A 1 13.63 -20.25 129.77
N GLU A 2 12.51 -20.04 130.45
CA GLU A 2 11.16 -20.05 129.83
C GLU A 2 10.95 -18.96 128.76
N GLU A 3 11.36 -17.71 129.00
CA GLU A 3 11.26 -16.62 128.01
C GLU A 3 11.94 -16.96 126.67
N LYS A 4 13.15 -17.52 126.71
CA LYS A 4 13.90 -17.91 125.51
C LYS A 4 13.28 -19.07 124.74
N TRP A 5 12.55 -19.96 125.43
CA TRP A 5 11.85 -21.06 124.78
C TRP A 5 10.54 -20.60 124.12
N SER A 6 9.86 -19.62 124.72
CA SER A 6 8.70 -18.97 124.10
C SER A 6 9.06 -18.29 122.77
N GLU A 7 10.22 -17.61 122.71
CA GLU A 7 10.71 -17.01 121.45
C GLU A 7 11.06 -18.09 120.40
N ILE A 8 11.66 -19.22 120.81
CA ILE A 8 11.97 -20.32 119.90
C ILE A 8 10.70 -20.97 119.35
N GLU A 9 9.66 -21.15 120.17
CA GLU A 9 8.38 -21.70 119.73
C GLU A 9 7.66 -20.76 118.74
N GLU A 10 7.79 -19.43 118.92
CA GLU A 10 7.29 -18.44 117.96
C GLU A 10 8.02 -18.52 116.61
N TYR A 11 9.35 -18.61 116.60
CA TYR A 11 10.13 -18.81 115.37
C TYR A 11 9.84 -20.14 114.67
N LEU A 12 9.60 -21.22 115.41
CA LEU A 12 9.22 -22.51 114.83
C LEU A 12 7.83 -22.47 114.18
N ALA A 13 6.89 -21.70 114.75
CA ALA A 13 5.58 -21.50 114.15
C ALA A 13 5.63 -20.65 112.87
N GLU A 14 6.46 -19.60 112.86
CA GLU A 14 6.70 -18.77 111.67
C GLU A 14 7.35 -19.59 110.54
N MET A 15 8.40 -20.36 110.85
CA MET A 15 9.05 -21.23 109.87
C MET A 15 8.12 -22.33 109.34
N GLU A 16 7.22 -22.88 110.16
CA GLU A 16 6.23 -23.85 109.70
C GLU A 16 5.23 -23.24 108.71
N SER A 17 4.84 -21.99 108.95
CA SER A 17 3.99 -21.24 108.01
C SER A 17 4.72 -20.93 106.69
N ASP A 18 6.01 -20.57 106.76
CA ASP A 18 6.82 -20.27 105.57
C ASP A 18 7.14 -21.52 104.74
N MET A 19 7.19 -22.69 105.39
CA MET A 19 7.44 -23.99 104.77
C MET A 19 6.15 -24.66 104.28
N ASP A 20 4.98 -24.05 104.50
CA ASP A 20 3.71 -24.57 104.02
C ASP A 20 3.70 -24.61 102.48
N GLY A 21 3.53 -25.82 101.93
CA GLY A 21 3.63 -26.09 100.48
C GLY A 21 5.06 -26.31 99.94
N VAL A 22 6.09 -26.26 100.79
CA VAL A 22 7.47 -26.67 100.43
C VAL A 22 7.69 -28.14 100.81
N PRO A 23 8.06 -29.03 99.87
CA PRO A 23 8.30 -30.45 100.17
C PRO A 23 9.67 -30.65 100.84
N PHE A 24 9.81 -30.18 102.07
CA PHE A 24 11.02 -30.30 102.90
C PHE A 24 10.66 -30.87 104.27
N ASP A 25 10.52 -32.19 104.33
CA ASP A 25 10.02 -32.92 105.50
C ASP A 25 10.99 -32.88 106.70
N ASP A 26 12.25 -32.54 106.47
CA ASP A 26 13.33 -32.47 107.46
C ASP A 26 13.13 -31.38 108.51
N PHE A 27 12.34 -30.34 108.20
CA PHE A 27 11.94 -29.32 109.18
C PHE A 27 10.99 -29.88 110.25
N SER A 28 10.04 -30.74 109.86
CA SER A 28 9.12 -31.41 110.81
C SER A 28 9.90 -32.31 111.77
N PHE A 29 10.89 -33.06 111.26
CA PHE A 29 11.78 -33.87 112.10
C PHE A 29 12.66 -33.02 113.02
N MET A 30 13.20 -31.88 112.55
CA MET A 30 13.94 -30.93 113.40
C MET A 30 13.09 -30.40 114.54
N LYS A 31 11.85 -29.98 114.24
CA LYS A 31 10.93 -29.39 115.19
C LYS A 31 10.58 -30.40 116.29
N GLU A 32 10.34 -31.66 115.93
CA GLU A 32 10.09 -32.74 116.89
C GLU A 32 11.32 -33.02 117.79
N GLU A 33 12.51 -33.19 117.21
CA GLU A 33 13.73 -33.46 117.99
C GLU A 33 14.13 -32.31 118.93
N LEU A 34 13.97 -31.05 118.49
CA LEU A 34 14.26 -29.86 119.30
C LEU A 34 13.26 -29.70 120.46
N CYS A 35 11.99 -30.07 120.24
CA CYS A 35 10.94 -30.02 121.26
C CYS A 35 11.09 -31.12 122.33
N GLU A 36 11.60 -32.30 121.96
CA GLU A 36 11.80 -33.44 122.88
C GLU A 36 13.07 -33.28 123.73
N LYS A 37 14.14 -32.67 123.21
CA LYS A 37 15.46 -32.58 123.87
C LYS A 37 15.83 -31.14 124.26
N LYS A 38 14.97 -30.47 125.03
CA LYS A 38 15.09 -29.03 125.37
C LYS A 38 16.33 -28.63 126.20
N GLU A 39 17.06 -29.58 126.79
CA GLU A 39 18.23 -29.32 127.64
C GLU A 39 19.58 -29.67 127.01
N GLU A 40 19.60 -30.26 125.80
CA GLU A 40 20.82 -30.66 125.09
C GLU A 40 21.25 -29.63 124.03
N GLU A 41 22.55 -29.58 123.74
CA GLU A 41 23.11 -28.69 122.72
C GLU A 41 22.84 -29.30 121.32
N TYR A 42 21.90 -28.71 120.58
CA TYR A 42 21.47 -29.20 119.26
C TYR A 42 22.34 -28.64 118.13
N SER A 43 22.81 -29.50 117.22
CA SER A 43 23.58 -29.08 116.05
C SER A 43 22.67 -28.91 114.83
N PHE A 44 22.59 -27.69 114.31
CA PHE A 44 21.85 -27.37 113.08
C PHE A 44 22.63 -27.65 111.79
N ASP A 45 23.84 -28.23 111.87
CA ASP A 45 24.73 -28.35 110.71
C ASP A 45 24.19 -29.32 109.64
N THR A 46 23.44 -30.35 110.05
CA THR A 46 22.78 -31.31 109.15
C THR A 46 21.64 -30.65 108.38
N HIS A 47 20.72 -29.99 109.09
CA HIS A 47 19.61 -29.25 108.49
C HIS A 47 20.10 -28.11 107.58
N ARG A 48 21.14 -27.39 107.98
CA ARG A 48 21.74 -26.34 107.15
C ARG A 48 22.36 -26.90 105.87
N LYS A 49 22.94 -28.10 105.92
CA LYS A 49 23.44 -28.80 104.71
C LYS A 49 22.28 -29.27 103.83
N LEU A 50 21.26 -29.89 104.41
CA LEU A 50 20.10 -30.39 103.67
C LEU A 50 19.34 -29.24 102.99
N LEU A 51 19.06 -28.16 103.73
CA LEU A 51 18.41 -26.97 103.20
C LEU A 51 19.23 -26.37 102.05
N LYS A 52 20.55 -26.25 102.20
CA LYS A 52 21.44 -25.79 101.11
C LYS A 52 21.35 -26.69 99.88
N ASP A 53 21.31 -28.00 100.05
CA ASP A 53 21.17 -28.95 98.94
C ASP A 53 19.81 -28.83 98.26
N TYR A 54 18.73 -28.63 99.03
CA TYR A 54 17.40 -28.36 98.51
C TYR A 54 17.32 -27.02 97.77
N THR A 55 17.83 -25.94 98.34
CA THR A 55 17.90 -24.62 97.68
C THR A 55 18.66 -24.73 96.36
N LYS A 56 19.78 -25.45 96.34
CA LYS A 56 20.55 -25.70 95.12
C LYS A 56 19.75 -26.48 94.07
N LYS A 57 19.00 -27.51 94.46
CA LYS A 57 18.11 -28.25 93.55
C LYS A 57 16.98 -27.37 92.99
N VAL A 58 16.39 -26.51 93.82
CA VAL A 58 15.34 -25.57 93.40
C VAL A 58 15.91 -24.53 92.44
N GLU A 59 17.10 -24.00 92.71
CA GLU A 59 17.79 -23.08 91.80
C GLU A 59 18.10 -23.74 90.44
N GLN A 60 18.57 -24.99 90.46
CA GLN A 60 18.79 -25.78 89.24
C GLN A 60 17.48 -26.03 88.48
N GLY A 61 16.40 -26.39 89.18
CA GLY A 61 15.08 -26.58 88.57
C GLY A 61 14.53 -25.29 87.96
N LYS A 62 14.70 -24.15 88.64
CA LYS A 62 14.34 -22.83 88.13
C LYS A 62 15.14 -22.47 86.87
N GLN A 63 16.46 -22.72 86.87
CA GLN A 63 17.29 -22.50 85.68
C GLN A 63 16.82 -23.36 84.51
N LEU A 64 16.52 -24.63 84.75
CA LEU A 64 16.05 -25.55 83.72
C LEU A 64 14.69 -25.14 83.14
N LEU A 65 13.76 -24.65 83.97
CA LEU A 65 12.48 -24.09 83.51
C LEU A 65 12.65 -22.81 82.68
N LEU A 66 13.60 -21.95 83.04
CA LEU A 66 13.91 -20.75 82.26
C LEU A 66 14.51 -21.11 80.90
N GLU A 67 15.40 -22.11 80.86
CA GLU A 67 15.95 -22.64 79.62
C GLU A 67 14.86 -23.27 78.75
N GLU A 68 13.95 -24.07 79.33
CA GLU A 68 12.82 -24.65 78.63
C GLU A 68 11.94 -23.56 77.99
N LYS A 69 11.60 -22.52 78.76
CA LYS A 69 10.81 -21.39 78.25
C LYS A 69 11.52 -20.68 77.09
N ALA A 70 12.82 -20.45 77.20
CA ALA A 70 13.61 -19.84 76.12
C ALA A 70 13.66 -20.72 74.86
N VAL A 71 13.71 -22.05 75.03
CA VAL A 71 13.62 -23.00 73.92
C VAL A 71 12.23 -22.97 73.27
N GLN A 72 11.16 -22.91 74.07
CA GLN A 72 9.79 -22.79 73.55
C GLN A 72 9.58 -21.50 72.76
N GLU A 73 10.10 -20.36 73.22
CA GLU A 73 10.02 -19.08 72.50
C GLU A 73 10.82 -19.11 71.18
N ARG A 74 11.99 -19.76 71.17
CA ARG A 74 12.74 -19.98 69.92
C ARG A 74 12.00 -20.89 68.97
N TYR A 75 11.39 -21.96 69.49
CA TYR A 75 10.60 -22.89 68.69
C TYR A 75 9.38 -22.21 68.04
N SER A 76 8.65 -21.37 68.79
CA SER A 76 7.54 -20.60 68.22
C SER A 76 8.01 -19.62 67.14
N THR A 77 9.18 -18.99 67.33
CA THR A 77 9.79 -18.14 66.30
C THR A 77 10.12 -18.93 65.03
N PHE A 78 10.75 -20.10 65.17
CA PHE A 78 11.06 -20.97 64.03
C PHE A 78 9.81 -21.46 63.28
N LEU A 79 8.70 -21.70 63.99
CA LEU A 79 7.44 -22.05 63.33
C LEU A 79 6.91 -20.87 62.50
N GLN A 80 6.98 -19.64 63.03
CA GLN A 80 6.57 -18.45 62.28
C GLN A 80 7.44 -18.22 61.04
N ASP A 81 8.75 -18.41 61.17
CA ASP A 81 9.68 -18.29 60.03
C ASP A 81 9.40 -19.36 58.98
N LEU A 82 9.11 -20.59 59.40
CA LEU A 82 8.75 -21.69 58.49
C LEU A 82 7.47 -21.38 57.71
N ASP A 83 6.43 -20.86 58.38
CA ASP A 83 5.19 -20.43 57.73
C ASP A 83 5.46 -19.31 56.70
N GLN A 84 6.31 -18.34 57.06
CA GLN A 84 6.71 -17.27 56.14
C GLN A 84 7.45 -17.81 54.90
N TYR A 85 8.42 -18.69 55.09
CA TYR A 85 9.16 -19.30 53.97
C TYR A 85 8.26 -20.18 53.10
N GLN A 86 7.28 -20.86 53.67
CA GLN A 86 6.27 -21.60 52.90
C GLN A 86 5.42 -20.65 52.05
N ASP A 87 4.97 -19.53 52.62
CA ASP A 87 4.21 -18.52 51.90
C ASP A 87 5.02 -17.89 50.77
N GLU A 88 6.29 -17.58 50.99
CA GLU A 88 7.20 -17.07 49.96
C GLU A 88 7.40 -18.08 48.82
N ARG A 89 7.64 -19.36 49.16
CA ARG A 89 7.73 -20.44 48.16
C ARG A 89 6.44 -20.56 47.36
N ASN A 90 5.29 -20.59 48.05
CA ASN A 90 3.99 -20.71 47.40
C ASN A 90 3.65 -19.49 46.51
N LYS A 91 4.18 -18.30 46.82
CA LYS A 91 4.07 -17.12 45.96
C LYS A 91 4.96 -17.25 44.73
N ALA A 92 6.22 -17.62 44.91
CA ALA A 92 7.16 -17.82 43.80
C ALA A 92 6.69 -18.92 42.83
N GLU A 93 6.14 -20.03 43.35
CA GLU A 93 5.55 -21.09 42.52
C GLU A 93 4.33 -20.60 41.72
N ARG A 94 3.49 -19.75 42.33
CA ARG A 94 2.34 -19.14 41.64
C ARG A 94 2.80 -18.18 40.55
N GLU A 95 3.80 -17.35 40.81
CA GLU A 95 4.38 -16.44 39.83
C GLU A 95 5.01 -17.21 38.66
N LEU A 96 5.77 -18.27 38.95
CA LEU A 96 6.36 -19.14 37.93
C LEU A 96 5.28 -19.73 37.02
N LEU A 97 4.21 -20.29 37.59
CA LEU A 97 3.10 -20.83 36.81
C LEU A 97 2.41 -19.75 35.96
N GLN A 98 2.26 -18.54 36.48
CA GLN A 98 1.69 -17.41 35.72
C GLN A 98 2.58 -17.06 34.52
N TYR A 99 3.89 -16.97 34.71
CA TYR A 99 4.83 -16.68 33.62
C TYR A 99 4.90 -17.80 32.59
N GLU A 100 4.83 -19.07 33.01
CA GLU A 100 4.75 -20.22 32.10
C GLU A 100 3.49 -20.17 31.23
N ASN A 101 2.34 -19.85 31.84
CA ASN A 101 1.08 -19.70 31.11
C ASN A 101 1.14 -18.53 30.12
N GLN A 102 1.64 -17.36 30.55
CA GLN A 102 1.82 -16.20 29.67
C GLN A 102 2.76 -16.51 28.49
N LEU A 103 3.86 -17.22 28.75
CA LEU A 103 4.79 -17.63 27.69
C LEU A 103 4.11 -18.57 26.69
N HIS A 104 3.29 -19.51 27.17
CA HIS A 104 2.52 -20.39 26.30
C HIS A 104 1.50 -19.61 25.46
N GLU A 105 0.74 -18.69 26.07
CA GLU A 105 -0.21 -17.82 25.38
C GLU A 105 0.48 -17.01 24.28
N ILE A 106 1.61 -16.34 24.59
CA ILE A 106 2.37 -15.56 23.61
C ILE A 106 2.89 -16.43 22.45
N ARG A 107 3.36 -17.66 22.74
CA ARG A 107 3.79 -18.60 21.69
C ARG A 107 2.62 -18.96 20.76
N GLN A 108 1.46 -19.30 21.33
CA GLN A 108 0.27 -19.64 20.55
C GLN A 108 -0.22 -18.45 19.72
N GLU A 109 -0.26 -17.25 20.31
CA GLU A 109 -0.61 -16.03 19.59
C GLU A 109 0.35 -15.75 18.42
N LEU A 110 1.66 -15.92 18.63
CA LEU A 110 2.65 -15.75 17.57
C LEU A 110 2.45 -16.77 16.42
N ILE A 111 2.20 -18.03 16.76
CA ILE A 111 1.89 -19.08 15.78
C ILE A 111 0.63 -18.69 15.00
N GLU A 112 -0.44 -18.30 15.68
CA GLU A 112 -1.67 -17.83 15.01
C GLU A 112 -1.42 -16.64 14.09
N GLN A 113 -0.64 -15.65 14.54
CA GLN A 113 -0.29 -14.48 13.74
C GLN A 113 0.45 -14.87 12.46
N ILE A 114 1.35 -15.85 12.52
CA ILE A 114 2.05 -16.37 11.34
C ILE A 114 1.08 -17.03 10.37
N TYR A 115 0.14 -17.84 10.85
CA TYR A 115 -0.87 -18.47 9.99
C TYR A 115 -1.83 -17.44 9.40
N LYS A 116 -2.29 -16.46 10.19
CA LYS A 116 -3.13 -15.34 9.73
C LYS A 116 -2.39 -14.52 8.67
N TRP A 117 -1.12 -14.21 8.91
CA TRP A 117 -0.26 -13.53 7.93
C TRP A 117 -0.17 -14.32 6.63
N ASN A 118 0.08 -15.63 6.67
CA ASN A 118 0.14 -16.45 5.47
C ASN A 118 -1.20 -16.53 4.71
N GLN A 119 -2.33 -16.50 5.41
CA GLN A 119 -3.67 -16.48 4.78
C GLN A 119 -4.01 -15.13 4.13
N GLN A 120 -3.54 -14.02 4.71
CA GLN A 120 -3.80 -12.66 4.22
C GLN A 120 -2.81 -12.22 3.14
N ASN A 121 -1.66 -12.88 3.03
CA ASN A 121 -0.69 -12.56 2.01
C ASN A 121 -1.17 -13.05 0.65
N GLU A 122 -0.82 -12.35 -0.42
CA GLU A 122 -1.13 -12.76 -1.80
C GLU A 122 0.13 -13.22 -2.56
N GLU A 123 1.28 -12.67 -2.20
CA GLU A 123 2.52 -12.82 -2.98
C GLU A 123 3.48 -13.83 -2.35
N LEU A 124 3.75 -13.67 -1.05
CA LEU A 124 4.70 -14.49 -0.32
C LEU A 124 3.98 -15.56 0.51
N HIS A 125 3.77 -16.72 -0.12
CA HIS A 125 3.24 -17.92 0.51
C HIS A 125 4.35 -18.95 0.72
N PRO A 126 4.90 -19.07 1.94
CA PRO A 126 5.76 -20.20 2.29
C PRO A 126 4.98 -21.51 2.19
N GLU A 127 5.69 -22.60 1.93
CA GLU A 127 5.12 -23.95 1.96
C GLU A 127 4.61 -24.30 3.37
N ALA A 128 3.59 -25.15 3.45
CA ALA A 128 3.00 -25.56 4.73
C ALA A 128 4.04 -26.20 5.68
N GLU A 129 5.03 -26.91 5.14
CA GLU A 129 6.14 -27.49 5.91
C GLU A 129 6.98 -26.42 6.62
N VAL A 130 7.20 -25.27 5.97
CA VAL A 130 7.95 -24.15 6.55
C VAL A 130 7.19 -23.52 7.71
N LEU A 131 5.86 -23.39 7.58
CA LEU A 131 4.99 -22.86 8.65
C LEU A 131 4.93 -23.82 9.85
N GLN A 132 4.86 -25.13 9.59
CA GLN A 132 4.92 -26.15 10.64
C GLN A 132 6.27 -26.13 11.37
N GLU A 133 7.37 -25.97 10.64
CA GLU A 133 8.70 -25.87 11.24
C GLU A 133 8.86 -24.59 12.06
N MET A 134 8.35 -23.45 11.57
CA MET A 134 8.31 -22.21 12.36
C MET A 134 7.52 -22.38 13.66
N ALA A 135 6.32 -22.99 13.58
CA ALA A 135 5.50 -23.24 14.77
C ALA A 135 6.24 -24.14 15.78
N ARG A 136 6.92 -25.19 15.29
CA ARG A 136 7.72 -26.08 16.13
C ARG A 136 8.88 -25.35 16.80
N GLN A 137 9.56 -24.44 16.10
CA GLN A 137 10.66 -23.68 16.69
C GLN A 137 10.17 -22.63 17.69
N ILE A 138 9.00 -22.02 17.47
CA ILE A 138 8.37 -21.09 18.41
C ILE A 138 7.98 -21.82 19.71
N GLU A 139 7.39 -23.01 19.60
CA GLU A 139 6.99 -23.79 20.77
C GLU A 139 8.20 -24.19 21.62
N ASN A 140 9.33 -24.51 20.97
CA ASN A 140 10.58 -24.87 21.62
C ASN A 140 11.49 -23.67 21.93
N TYR A 141 11.02 -22.44 21.74
CA TYR A 141 11.86 -21.24 21.88
C TYR A 141 12.26 -21.03 23.35
N GLN A 142 13.56 -21.05 23.64
CA GLN A 142 14.11 -20.83 24.98
C GLN A 142 14.91 -19.52 25.04
N SER A 143 15.31 -19.12 26.24
CA SER A 143 16.07 -17.89 26.47
C SER A 143 17.37 -17.80 25.66
N ASP A 144 18.00 -18.95 25.38
CA ASP A 144 19.24 -19.05 24.62
C ASP A 144 19.00 -19.24 23.10
N SER A 145 17.75 -19.31 22.66
CA SER A 145 17.39 -19.50 21.26
C SER A 145 17.52 -18.20 20.47
N ASP A 146 18.02 -18.30 19.23
CA ASP A 146 18.11 -17.16 18.33
C ASP A 146 16.83 -17.05 17.47
N TYR A 147 16.08 -15.96 17.65
CA TYR A 147 14.90 -15.66 16.85
C TYR A 147 15.20 -15.55 15.34
N TRP A 148 16.45 -15.23 14.98
CA TRP A 148 16.86 -15.15 13.59
C TRP A 148 16.72 -16.50 12.86
N ALA A 149 16.90 -17.61 13.57
CA ALA A 149 16.74 -18.95 13.00
C ALA A 149 15.30 -19.17 12.48
N ILE A 150 14.29 -18.75 13.24
CA ILE A 150 12.87 -18.85 12.88
C ILE A 150 12.57 -17.98 11.66
N ARG A 151 13.08 -16.74 11.66
CA ARG A 151 12.91 -15.81 10.53
C ARG A 151 13.59 -16.30 9.26
N ASN A 152 14.75 -16.94 9.37
CA ASN A 152 15.52 -17.39 8.22
C ASN A 152 14.83 -18.55 7.47
N LEU A 153 13.88 -19.25 8.09
CA LEU A 153 13.08 -20.29 7.43
C LEU A 153 12.24 -19.73 6.26
N SER A 154 11.73 -18.49 6.35
CA SER A 154 11.00 -17.86 5.24
C SER A 154 11.90 -17.25 4.16
N LYS A 155 13.22 -17.14 4.42
CA LYS A 155 14.15 -16.45 3.53
C LYS A 155 14.18 -17.08 2.14
N LYS A 156 14.16 -18.42 2.05
CA LYS A 156 14.15 -19.13 0.77
C LYS A 156 12.91 -18.76 -0.07
N ALA A 157 11.73 -18.77 0.54
CA ALA A 157 10.49 -18.38 -0.14
C ALA A 157 10.51 -16.91 -0.56
N TYR A 158 11.08 -16.04 0.29
CA TYR A 158 11.26 -14.63 0.00
C TYR A 158 12.18 -14.40 -1.20
N ASP A 159 13.36 -15.01 -1.20
CA ASP A 159 14.35 -14.86 -2.25
C ASP A 159 13.78 -15.33 -3.60
N GLN A 160 13.11 -16.48 -3.63
CA GLN A 160 12.45 -17.01 -4.84
C GLN A 160 11.39 -16.05 -5.41
N LYS A 161 10.51 -15.51 -4.54
CA LYS A 161 9.47 -14.57 -4.97
C LYS A 161 10.04 -13.23 -5.41
N ASN A 162 11.05 -12.74 -4.70
CA ASN A 162 11.73 -11.50 -5.04
C ASN A 162 12.46 -11.61 -6.38
N GLU A 163 13.12 -12.73 -6.66
CA GLU A 163 13.73 -13.00 -7.96
C GLU A 163 12.69 -13.03 -9.09
N ALA A 164 11.56 -13.72 -8.89
CA ALA A 164 10.48 -13.78 -9.88
C ALA A 164 9.88 -12.40 -10.18
N LEU A 165 9.55 -11.61 -9.14
CA LEU A 165 9.01 -10.25 -9.30
C LEU A 165 10.03 -9.30 -9.94
N SER A 166 11.31 -9.42 -9.59
CA SER A 166 12.38 -8.62 -10.20
C SER A 166 12.55 -8.93 -11.69
N ALA A 167 12.47 -10.21 -12.08
CA ALA A 167 12.50 -10.64 -13.47
C ALA A 167 11.28 -10.07 -14.24
N GLU A 168 10.07 -10.19 -13.70
CA GLU A 168 8.86 -9.66 -14.34
C GLU A 168 8.92 -8.14 -14.49
N LYS A 169 9.37 -7.42 -13.46
CA LYS A 169 9.57 -5.96 -13.52
C LYS A 169 10.55 -5.58 -14.63
N THR A 170 11.65 -6.33 -14.76
CA THR A 170 12.66 -6.10 -15.80
C THR A 170 12.07 -6.35 -17.18
N GLN A 171 11.32 -7.44 -17.36
CA GLN A 171 10.65 -7.77 -18.62
C GLN A 171 9.62 -6.70 -19.01
N ARG A 172 8.74 -6.29 -18.08
CA ARG A 172 7.75 -5.23 -18.34
C ARG A 172 8.40 -3.88 -18.64
N SER A 173 9.49 -3.55 -17.94
CA SER A 173 10.25 -2.32 -18.22
C SER A 173 10.85 -2.34 -19.62
N TRP A 174 11.35 -3.49 -20.07
CA TRP A 174 11.87 -3.65 -21.43
C TRP A 174 10.76 -3.50 -22.48
N GLN A 175 9.63 -4.19 -22.30
CA GLN A 175 8.44 -4.07 -23.17
C GLN A 175 7.93 -2.63 -23.26
N LEU A 176 7.85 -1.92 -22.13
CA LEU A 176 7.42 -0.52 -22.10
C LEU A 176 8.40 0.38 -22.87
N SER A 177 9.71 0.11 -22.76
CA SER A 177 10.72 0.86 -23.50
C SER A 177 10.63 0.63 -25.02
N GLU A 178 10.28 -0.58 -25.44
CA GLU A 178 10.12 -0.95 -26.85
C GLU A 178 8.86 -0.33 -27.44
N LEU A 179 7.73 -0.48 -26.75
CA LEU A 179 6.46 0.14 -27.15
C LEU A 179 6.55 1.66 -27.22
N LYS A 180 7.33 2.28 -26.32
CA LYS A 180 7.59 3.73 -26.36
C LYS A 180 8.38 4.13 -27.60
N LYS A 181 9.38 3.34 -28.00
CA LYS A 181 10.13 3.59 -29.26
C LYS A 181 9.23 3.47 -30.47
N GLU A 182 8.34 2.47 -30.50
CA GLU A 182 7.36 2.30 -31.58
C GLU A 182 6.39 3.48 -31.64
N TYR A 183 5.86 3.90 -30.49
CA TYR A 183 4.99 5.07 -30.40
C TYR A 183 5.71 6.34 -30.88
N ASP A 184 6.94 6.58 -30.44
CA ASP A 184 7.72 7.74 -30.85
C ASP A 184 7.96 7.71 -32.37
N ALA A 185 8.31 6.56 -32.95
CA ALA A 185 8.49 6.40 -34.39
C ALA A 185 7.20 6.74 -35.17
N ILE A 186 6.06 6.12 -34.81
CA ILE A 186 4.76 6.38 -35.47
C ILE A 186 4.36 7.85 -35.31
N SER A 187 4.60 8.45 -34.15
CA SER A 187 4.28 9.86 -33.91
C SER A 187 5.14 10.79 -34.78
N THR A 188 6.40 10.44 -35.03
CA THR A 188 7.27 11.20 -35.92
C THR A 188 6.84 11.06 -37.38
N GLU A 189 6.46 9.87 -37.82
CA GLU A 189 5.91 9.65 -39.16
C GLU A 189 4.63 10.47 -39.35
N LEU A 190 3.68 10.38 -38.42
CA LEU A 190 2.42 11.14 -38.49
C LEU A 190 2.66 12.64 -38.57
N ARG A 191 3.62 13.17 -37.80
CA ARG A 191 4.02 14.59 -37.90
C ARG A 191 4.64 14.92 -39.26
N GLN A 192 5.40 14.02 -39.87
CA GLN A 192 5.94 14.24 -41.21
C GLN A 192 4.82 14.31 -42.24
N TRP A 193 3.86 13.37 -42.21
CA TRP A 193 2.70 13.38 -43.11
C TRP A 193 1.82 14.62 -42.93
N GLN A 194 1.53 15.03 -41.68
CA GLN A 194 0.76 16.25 -41.42
C GLN A 194 1.46 17.54 -41.89
N ASN A 195 2.79 17.57 -41.88
CA ASN A 195 3.57 18.73 -42.30
C ASN A 195 3.96 18.70 -43.78
N GLN A 196 3.73 17.59 -44.48
CA GLN A 196 3.86 17.54 -45.93
C GLN A 196 2.69 18.31 -46.53
N LYS A 197 2.98 19.46 -47.13
CA LYS A 197 2.03 20.16 -47.99
C LYS A 197 1.73 19.28 -49.19
N GLU A 198 0.46 19.17 -49.54
CA GLU A 198 0.04 18.50 -50.77
C GLU A 198 0.79 19.09 -51.97
N PRO A 199 1.35 18.26 -52.86
CA PRO A 199 2.08 18.74 -54.01
C PRO A 199 1.13 19.52 -54.93
N GLU A 200 1.48 20.78 -55.23
CA GLU A 200 0.73 21.53 -56.25
C GLU A 200 0.95 20.90 -57.63
N PRO A 201 -0.07 20.89 -58.51
CA PRO A 201 0.09 20.39 -59.87
C PRO A 201 1.17 21.17 -60.63
N GLU A 202 1.91 20.51 -61.52
CA GLU A 202 2.91 21.17 -62.38
C GLU A 202 2.22 22.17 -63.32
N ARG A 203 2.71 23.41 -63.37
CA ARG A 203 2.11 24.53 -64.13
C ARG A 203 3.08 25.16 -65.09
N ASP A 204 2.57 25.58 -66.25
CA ASP A 204 3.31 26.36 -67.24
C ASP A 204 3.59 27.79 -66.74
N ALA A 205 4.69 28.38 -67.20
CA ALA A 205 5.13 29.71 -66.76
C ALA A 205 4.10 30.84 -67.04
N ALA A 206 3.30 30.70 -68.10
CA ALA A 206 2.26 31.65 -68.46
C ALA A 206 1.04 31.62 -67.51
N VAL A 207 0.78 30.47 -66.87
CA VAL A 207 -0.28 30.31 -65.84
C VAL A 207 0.14 30.94 -64.53
N LEU A 208 1.40 30.75 -64.14
CA LEU A 208 1.95 31.37 -62.92
C LEU A 208 1.96 32.89 -63.00
N GLU A 209 2.30 33.46 -64.16
CA GLU A 209 2.34 34.92 -64.34
C GLU A 209 0.94 35.54 -64.31
N ASN A 210 -0.07 34.87 -64.88
CA ASN A 210 -1.44 35.33 -64.83
C ASN A 210 -2.01 35.34 -63.39
N ARG A 211 -1.66 34.35 -62.57
CA ARG A 211 -2.09 34.30 -61.16
C ARG A 211 -1.48 35.40 -60.31
N LYS A 212 -0.19 35.71 -60.51
CA LYS A 212 0.43 36.89 -59.89
C LYS A 212 -0.27 38.18 -60.28
N ARG A 213 -0.67 38.30 -61.55
CA ARG A 213 -1.45 39.46 -62.02
C ARG A 213 -2.80 39.56 -61.31
N LEU A 214 -3.50 38.44 -61.09
CA LEU A 214 -4.75 38.43 -60.34
C LEU A 214 -4.54 38.90 -58.90
N ASP A 215 -3.44 38.47 -58.26
CA ASP A 215 -3.06 38.94 -56.93
C ASP A 215 -2.75 40.45 -56.92
N GLU A 216 -1.99 40.95 -57.91
CA GLU A 216 -1.65 42.38 -58.06
C GLU A 216 -2.88 43.26 -58.33
N ARG A 217 -3.88 42.74 -59.06
CA ARG A 217 -5.16 43.40 -59.34
C ARG A 217 -6.19 43.24 -58.21
N ASN A 218 -5.84 42.55 -57.12
CA ASN A 218 -6.75 42.21 -56.01
C ASN A 218 -8.04 41.52 -56.48
N ILE A 219 -7.96 40.62 -57.46
CA ILE A 219 -9.09 39.82 -57.92
C ILE A 219 -9.13 38.54 -57.08
N PRO A 220 -10.18 38.32 -56.27
CA PRO A 220 -10.29 37.10 -55.47
C PRO A 220 -10.55 35.88 -56.37
N TYR A 221 -9.73 34.84 -56.20
CA TYR A 221 -9.87 33.55 -56.88
C TYR A 221 -9.68 32.39 -55.89
N LEU A 222 -10.29 31.24 -56.20
CA LEU A 222 -10.13 30.01 -55.44
C LEU A 222 -9.68 28.88 -56.37
N PRO A 223 -8.56 28.19 -56.08
CA PRO A 223 -8.17 27.00 -56.83
C PRO A 223 -9.15 25.86 -56.61
N PHE A 224 -9.67 25.25 -57.69
CA PHE A 224 -10.69 24.21 -57.62
C PHE A 224 -10.26 23.00 -56.77
N TYR A 225 -9.05 22.47 -56.96
CA TYR A 225 -8.55 21.30 -56.22
C TYR A 225 -8.44 21.49 -54.70
N LYS A 226 -8.36 22.73 -54.19
CA LYS A 226 -8.29 23.01 -52.74
C LYS A 226 -9.65 23.05 -52.07
N MET A 227 -10.73 23.13 -52.85
CA MET A 227 -12.07 23.39 -52.34
C MET A 227 -12.97 22.15 -52.41
N VAL A 228 -12.47 21.04 -52.96
CA VAL A 228 -13.28 19.90 -53.33
C VAL A 228 -12.55 18.61 -53.00
N ASP A 229 -13.19 17.76 -52.20
CA ASP A 229 -12.75 16.41 -51.87
C ASP A 229 -13.65 15.37 -52.54
N PHE A 230 -13.10 14.20 -52.86
CA PHE A 230 -13.90 13.09 -53.36
C PHE A 230 -14.71 12.45 -52.22
N ASP A 231 -16.00 12.14 -52.47
CA ASP A 231 -16.83 11.45 -51.47
C ASP A 231 -16.18 10.12 -51.07
N GLN A 232 -16.06 9.87 -49.77
CA GLN A 232 -15.49 8.65 -49.18
C GLN A 232 -16.21 7.36 -49.63
N LYS A 233 -17.42 7.46 -50.18
CA LYS A 233 -18.18 6.34 -50.77
C LYS A 233 -17.61 5.87 -52.11
N LEU A 234 -16.76 6.66 -52.77
CA LEU A 234 -16.12 6.29 -54.03
C LEU A 234 -14.91 5.37 -53.79
N GLY A 235 -14.84 4.26 -54.54
CA GLY A 235 -13.68 3.36 -54.48
C GLY A 235 -12.41 4.00 -55.05
N LYS A 236 -11.24 3.64 -54.51
CA LYS A 236 -9.93 4.22 -54.89
C LYS A 236 -9.65 4.22 -56.40
N GLU A 237 -10.01 3.16 -57.12
CA GLU A 237 -9.82 3.08 -58.57
C GLU A 237 -10.70 4.07 -59.34
N LYS A 238 -11.90 4.38 -58.84
CA LYS A 238 -12.81 5.34 -59.45
C LYS A 238 -12.35 6.77 -59.21
N VAL A 239 -11.91 7.06 -57.99
CA VAL A 239 -11.31 8.36 -57.63
C VAL A 239 -10.13 8.66 -58.56
N ALA A 240 -9.21 7.71 -58.72
CA ALA A 240 -8.04 7.90 -59.59
C ALA A 240 -8.42 8.21 -61.06
N ARG A 241 -9.42 7.52 -61.62
CA ARG A 241 -9.88 7.78 -63.01
C ARG A 241 -10.58 9.12 -63.16
N LEU A 242 -11.40 9.50 -62.18
CA LEU A 242 -12.09 10.80 -62.19
C LEU A 242 -11.08 11.95 -62.03
N GLU A 243 -10.09 11.77 -61.16
CA GLU A 243 -9.00 12.73 -60.96
C GLU A 243 -8.17 12.90 -62.24
N GLU A 244 -7.79 11.80 -62.89
CA GLU A 244 -7.07 11.82 -64.18
C GLU A 244 -7.87 12.53 -65.28
N ALA A 245 -9.18 12.28 -65.35
CA ALA A 245 -10.06 12.97 -66.28
C ALA A 245 -10.17 14.48 -65.97
N LEU A 246 -10.37 14.87 -64.71
CA LEU A 246 -10.43 16.28 -64.29
C LEU A 246 -9.09 17.01 -64.51
N LEU A 247 -7.96 16.32 -64.34
CA LEU A 247 -6.62 16.83 -64.62
C LEU A 247 -6.41 17.08 -66.12
N HIS A 248 -6.72 16.10 -66.98
CA HIS A 248 -6.61 16.25 -68.43
C HIS A 248 -7.59 17.26 -69.02
N MET A 249 -8.75 17.46 -68.38
CA MET A 249 -9.68 18.53 -68.73
C MET A 249 -9.17 19.93 -68.34
N GLY A 250 -8.16 20.01 -67.46
CA GLY A 250 -7.67 21.27 -66.92
C GLY A 250 -8.65 21.94 -65.93
N ILE A 251 -9.65 21.19 -65.44
CA ILE A 251 -10.62 21.66 -64.44
C ILE A 251 -10.01 21.61 -63.05
N LEU A 252 -9.18 20.60 -62.77
CA LEU A 252 -8.56 20.40 -61.46
C LEU A 252 -7.69 21.60 -61.03
N ASP A 253 -6.96 22.19 -61.98
CA ASP A 253 -6.17 23.42 -61.76
C ASP A 253 -6.91 24.71 -62.16
N ALA A 254 -8.21 24.67 -62.45
CA ALA A 254 -8.97 25.87 -62.81
C ALA A 254 -9.24 26.76 -61.59
N LEU A 255 -9.43 28.06 -61.85
CA LEU A 255 -9.75 29.05 -60.83
C LEU A 255 -11.25 29.38 -60.82
N ILE A 256 -11.86 29.29 -59.65
CA ILE A 256 -13.24 29.72 -59.42
C ILE A 256 -13.23 31.22 -59.18
N ILE A 257 -13.96 31.98 -60.02
CA ILE A 257 -14.01 33.44 -59.97
C ILE A 257 -15.46 33.91 -60.02
N ALA A 258 -15.78 34.96 -59.24
CA ALA A 258 -17.12 35.56 -59.26
C ALA A 258 -17.41 36.25 -60.61
N PRO A 259 -18.65 36.20 -61.14
CA PRO A 259 -18.99 36.65 -62.50
C PRO A 259 -18.73 38.14 -62.71
N GLN A 260 -18.74 38.94 -61.63
CA GLN A 260 -18.43 40.37 -61.66
C GLN A 260 -17.01 40.71 -62.16
N TYR A 261 -16.08 39.75 -62.08
CA TYR A 261 -14.70 39.92 -62.55
C TYR A 261 -14.46 39.30 -63.93
N ARG A 262 -15.48 38.69 -64.57
CA ARG A 262 -15.37 37.98 -65.85
C ARG A 262 -14.74 38.83 -66.95
N GLU A 263 -15.22 40.06 -67.14
CA GLU A 263 -14.65 40.97 -68.15
C GLU A 263 -13.22 41.40 -67.84
N GLN A 264 -12.82 41.50 -66.57
CA GLN A 264 -11.48 41.94 -66.16
C GLN A 264 -10.43 40.84 -66.31
N VAL A 265 -10.86 39.60 -66.12
CA VAL A 265 -10.01 38.40 -66.19
C VAL A 265 -9.83 37.95 -67.65
N LEU A 266 -10.86 38.13 -68.50
CA LEU A 266 -10.84 37.79 -69.93
C LEU A 266 -10.18 38.86 -70.82
N GLN A 267 -9.77 40.01 -70.27
CA GLN A 267 -8.97 41.00 -71.00
C GLN A 267 -7.57 40.46 -71.29
N SER A 268 -7.31 40.16 -72.57
CA SER A 268 -6.04 39.59 -73.05
C SER A 268 -4.88 40.58 -72.95
N GLU A 269 -3.84 40.21 -72.21
CA GLU A 269 -2.48 40.78 -72.29
C GLU A 269 -1.54 39.68 -72.83
N GLU A 270 -0.61 40.05 -73.72
CA GLU A 270 0.28 39.09 -74.38
C GLU A 270 1.10 38.28 -73.35
N GLY A 271 0.98 36.95 -73.40
CA GLY A 271 1.81 36.01 -72.62
C GLY A 271 1.17 35.44 -71.34
N CYS A 272 -0.10 35.72 -71.05
CA CYS A 272 -0.82 35.20 -69.87
C CYS A 272 -1.98 34.29 -70.26
N CYS A 273 -1.95 33.03 -69.80
CA CYS A 273 -3.02 32.05 -70.03
C CYS A 273 -3.46 31.42 -68.70
N ASP A 274 -4.75 31.28 -68.45
CA ASP A 274 -5.28 30.49 -67.33
C ASP A 274 -6.73 30.04 -67.64
N ARG A 275 -7.25 29.14 -66.82
CA ARG A 275 -8.58 28.52 -66.97
C ARG A 275 -9.50 28.96 -65.84
N TYR A 276 -10.70 29.42 -66.20
CA TYR A 276 -11.64 30.01 -65.26
C TYR A 276 -12.98 29.29 -65.23
N LEU A 277 -13.53 29.15 -64.03
CA LEU A 277 -14.88 28.67 -63.77
C LEU A 277 -15.68 29.80 -63.12
N PHE A 278 -16.73 30.27 -63.81
CA PHE A 278 -17.60 31.33 -63.32
C PHE A 278 -18.83 30.76 -62.62
N THR A 279 -19.28 31.44 -61.56
CA THR A 279 -20.35 30.95 -60.67
C THR A 279 -21.77 31.21 -61.19
N ASP A 280 -21.92 31.69 -62.43
CA ASP A 280 -23.18 31.99 -63.13
C ASP A 280 -23.67 30.87 -64.08
N ALA A 281 -23.08 29.69 -64.00
CA ALA A 281 -23.36 28.59 -64.93
C ALA A 281 -24.74 27.92 -64.68
N GLU A 282 -25.43 27.52 -65.77
CA GLU A 282 -26.78 26.95 -65.71
C GLU A 282 -26.83 25.59 -65.01
N TYR A 283 -27.84 25.37 -64.17
CA TYR A 283 -28.04 24.13 -63.41
C TYR A 283 -28.34 22.95 -64.35
N VAL A 284 -27.59 21.85 -64.24
CA VAL A 284 -27.80 20.63 -65.04
C VAL A 284 -28.25 19.45 -64.17
N ARG A 285 -29.08 18.56 -64.73
CA ARG A 285 -29.51 17.30 -64.07
C ARG A 285 -28.37 16.27 -64.08
N ASN A 286 -28.14 15.62 -62.93
CA ASN A 286 -27.00 14.75 -62.60
C ASN A 286 -25.70 15.56 -62.65
N ASN A 287 -25.17 15.99 -61.51
CA ASN A 287 -24.02 16.90 -61.45
C ASN A 287 -22.91 16.37 -60.54
N LEU A 288 -21.76 17.06 -60.53
CA LEU A 288 -20.59 16.59 -59.78
C LEU A 288 -20.77 16.56 -58.26
N MET A 289 -21.83 17.17 -57.71
CA MET A 289 -22.15 17.08 -56.27
C MET A 289 -22.52 15.67 -55.83
N ASP A 290 -22.89 14.79 -56.77
CA ASP A 290 -23.16 13.39 -56.44
C ASP A 290 -21.87 12.62 -56.11
N TRP A 291 -20.69 13.14 -56.51
CA TRP A 291 -19.39 12.48 -56.41
C TRP A 291 -18.34 13.27 -55.62
N LEU A 292 -18.56 14.57 -55.42
CA LEU A 292 -17.62 15.48 -54.80
C LEU A 292 -18.28 16.23 -53.63
N ASP A 293 -17.57 16.31 -52.51
CA ASP A 293 -17.94 17.09 -51.35
C ASP A 293 -17.14 18.41 -51.33
N ILE A 294 -17.78 19.51 -50.95
CA ILE A 294 -17.11 20.81 -50.82
C ILE A 294 -16.42 20.88 -49.47
N ASP A 295 -15.10 21.07 -49.46
CA ASP A 295 -14.36 21.36 -48.24
C ASP A 295 -14.57 22.84 -47.85
N ASN A 296 -15.36 23.07 -46.79
CA ASN A 296 -15.68 24.40 -46.27
C ASN A 296 -15.48 24.46 -44.75
N PRO A 297 -14.21 24.46 -44.29
CA PRO A 297 -13.88 24.39 -42.87
C PRO A 297 -14.35 25.62 -42.08
N ASP A 298 -14.50 26.79 -42.73
CA ASP A 298 -14.92 28.06 -42.11
C ASP A 298 -16.44 28.32 -42.19
N HIS A 299 -17.23 27.39 -42.74
CA HIS A 299 -18.68 27.52 -42.95
C HIS A 299 -19.08 28.81 -43.70
N ASP A 300 -18.27 29.28 -44.65
CA ASP A 300 -18.60 30.45 -45.47
C ASP A 300 -19.73 30.10 -46.45
N MET A 301 -20.91 30.68 -46.22
CA MET A 301 -22.12 30.45 -47.00
C MET A 301 -22.01 30.97 -48.44
N PHE A 302 -21.24 32.04 -48.67
CA PHE A 302 -21.06 32.61 -50.00
C PHE A 302 -20.08 31.77 -50.83
N LEU A 303 -19.01 31.30 -50.20
CA LEU A 303 -18.07 30.37 -50.82
C LEU A 303 -18.75 29.05 -51.20
N TYR A 304 -19.56 28.50 -50.29
CA TYR A 304 -20.31 27.28 -50.57
C TYR A 304 -21.29 27.47 -51.75
N GLN A 305 -22.02 28.57 -51.80
CA GLN A 305 -22.94 28.87 -52.92
C GLN A 305 -22.19 29.03 -54.25
N ASN A 306 -21.03 29.67 -54.23
CA ASN A 306 -20.19 29.88 -55.41
C ASN A 306 -19.62 28.57 -55.97
N VAL A 307 -19.02 27.74 -55.11
CA VAL A 307 -18.46 26.43 -55.51
C VAL A 307 -19.58 25.46 -55.88
N SER A 308 -20.70 25.47 -55.16
CA SER A 308 -21.89 24.68 -55.47
C SER A 308 -22.50 25.04 -56.83
N GLY A 309 -22.51 26.32 -57.20
CA GLY A 309 -22.98 26.76 -58.52
C GLY A 309 -22.15 26.13 -59.64
N VAL A 310 -20.83 26.18 -59.51
CA VAL A 310 -19.88 25.59 -60.48
C VAL A 310 -20.02 24.07 -60.56
N LEU A 311 -20.07 23.37 -59.41
CA LEU A 311 -20.23 21.91 -59.38
C LEU A 311 -21.58 21.46 -59.95
N SER A 312 -22.63 22.27 -59.78
CA SER A 312 -23.97 21.98 -60.32
C SER A 312 -24.10 22.17 -61.84
N ALA A 313 -23.14 22.88 -62.44
CA ALA A 313 -23.10 23.14 -63.88
C ALA A 313 -22.28 22.11 -64.68
N ILE A 314 -21.54 21.23 -63.99
CA ILE A 314 -20.79 20.13 -64.62
C ILE A 314 -21.63 18.85 -64.50
N THR A 315 -22.02 18.28 -65.63
CA THR A 315 -22.90 17.10 -65.66
C THR A 315 -22.13 15.80 -65.38
N SER A 316 -22.66 14.96 -64.49
CA SER A 316 -22.22 13.58 -64.26
C SER A 316 -22.97 12.63 -65.20
N GLY A 317 -22.22 11.92 -66.05
CA GLY A 317 -22.74 11.00 -67.05
C GLY A 317 -23.07 11.63 -68.42
N ARG A 318 -23.30 10.78 -69.42
CA ARG A 318 -23.49 11.18 -70.82
C ARG A 318 -24.89 11.79 -71.05
N SER A 319 -24.96 13.05 -71.46
CA SER A 319 -26.21 13.74 -71.83
C SER A 319 -26.07 14.47 -73.16
N ASP A 320 -27.01 14.23 -74.09
CA ASP A 320 -27.02 14.86 -75.42
C ASP A 320 -27.41 16.35 -75.41
N GLN A 321 -27.81 16.89 -74.25
CA GLN A 321 -28.19 18.30 -74.07
C GLN A 321 -27.14 19.15 -73.33
N ALA A 322 -26.11 18.54 -72.75
CA ALA A 322 -25.07 19.24 -71.99
C ALA A 322 -23.85 19.60 -72.87
N SER A 323 -23.30 20.81 -72.70
CA SER A 323 -22.06 21.23 -73.37
C SER A 323 -20.81 20.61 -72.73
N THR A 324 -20.86 20.25 -71.43
CA THR A 324 -19.80 19.56 -70.68
C THR A 324 -20.32 18.33 -69.95
N TRP A 325 -19.68 17.17 -70.08
CA TRP A 325 -19.99 15.97 -69.30
C TRP A 325 -18.76 15.06 -69.11
N ILE A 326 -18.79 14.25 -68.05
CA ILE A 326 -17.81 13.19 -67.75
C ILE A 326 -18.57 11.90 -67.40
N ASP A 327 -18.21 10.77 -67.99
CA ASP A 327 -18.85 9.47 -67.73
C ASP A 327 -18.06 8.57 -66.76
N GLU A 328 -18.71 7.49 -66.31
CA GLU A 328 -18.15 6.53 -65.33
C GLU A 328 -16.89 5.81 -65.83
N ASP A 329 -16.63 5.84 -67.14
CA ASP A 329 -15.47 5.23 -67.79
C ASP A 329 -14.32 6.23 -67.95
N GLY A 330 -14.48 7.48 -67.49
CA GLY A 330 -13.48 8.54 -67.59
C GLY A 330 -13.43 9.24 -68.95
N ASN A 331 -14.42 9.02 -69.82
CA ASN A 331 -14.54 9.79 -71.06
C ASN A 331 -15.22 11.13 -70.77
N TYR A 332 -14.79 12.18 -71.45
CA TYR A 332 -15.29 13.53 -71.20
C TYR A 332 -15.51 14.34 -72.48
N LYS A 333 -16.36 15.37 -72.37
CA LYS A 333 -16.61 16.40 -73.38
C LYS A 333 -16.65 17.76 -72.69
N ILE A 334 -16.03 18.79 -73.28
CA ILE A 334 -15.85 20.12 -72.66
C ILE A 334 -16.65 21.22 -73.38
N GLY A 335 -17.49 21.92 -72.61
CA GLY A 335 -17.96 23.32 -72.71
C GLY A 335 -17.58 24.09 -71.41
N VAL A 336 -18.31 25.14 -70.99
CA VAL A 336 -18.24 25.96 -69.73
C VAL A 336 -16.87 26.53 -69.29
N LEU A 337 -15.74 25.91 -69.62
CA LEU A 337 -14.39 26.45 -69.41
C LEU A 337 -14.16 27.64 -70.34
N GLU A 338 -13.81 28.77 -69.73
CA GLU A 338 -13.34 29.95 -70.45
C GLU A 338 -11.87 30.18 -70.11
N GLY A 339 -11.07 30.49 -71.12
CA GLY A 339 -9.63 30.67 -70.95
C GLY A 339 -9.06 31.69 -71.92
N THR A 340 -7.92 32.26 -71.53
CA THR A 340 -7.12 33.16 -72.37
C THR A 340 -5.91 32.42 -72.92
N VAL A 341 -5.45 32.79 -74.12
CA VAL A 341 -4.23 32.24 -74.76
C VAL A 341 -3.16 33.31 -74.80
#